data_AF-A0A656Z6K6-F1
#
_entry.id   AF-A0A656Z6K6-F1
#
_cell.length_a   1.000
_cell.length_b   1.000
_cell.length_c   1.000
_cell.angle_alpha   90.00
_cell.angle_beta   90.00
_cell.angle_gamma   90.00
#
_symmetry.space_group_name_H-M   'P 1'
#
loop_
_entity.id
_entity.type
_entity.pdbx_description
1 polymer ?
#
loop_
_entity_poly.entity_id
_entity_poly.type
_entity_poly.pdbx_seq_one_letter_code
_entity_poly.pdbx_strand_id
1 'polypeptide(L)'
;MAGSTQNAMQPASLVNTLQQNDVSERMAETYSEALRRGSTLLLIRCAKAEIAQVEALLDEWGSVKIDERRDAYVAEGWITFDRTMPALTFEEIERDRRTRGLVR
;
A
#
# COMPACT_ATOMS: atom_id res chain seq x y z
N MET A 1 14.56 2.23 -41.98
CA MET A 1 13.98 3.11 -40.94
C MET A 1 12.72 2.44 -40.42
N ALA A 2 12.84 1.64 -39.35
CA ALA A 2 11.70 1.12 -38.60
C ALA A 2 12.15 1.00 -37.16
N GLY A 3 11.64 1.90 -36.32
CA GLY A 3 11.94 1.96 -34.91
C GLY A 3 11.33 0.77 -34.18
N SER A 4 12.12 0.19 -33.29
CA SER A 4 11.64 -0.63 -32.18
C SER A 4 12.61 -0.41 -31.03
N THR A 5 12.57 0.79 -30.45
CA THR A 5 12.98 0.92 -29.05
C THR A 5 11.93 0.17 -28.25
N GLN A 6 12.25 -1.08 -27.92
CA GLN A 6 11.62 -1.81 -26.84
C GLN A 6 11.76 -0.92 -25.60
N ASN A 7 10.79 -0.05 -25.36
CA ASN A 7 10.68 0.66 -24.10
C ASN A 7 10.19 -0.40 -23.12
N ALA A 8 11.12 -1.22 -22.64
CA ALA A 8 10.90 -2.12 -21.54
C ALA A 8 10.42 -1.23 -20.39
N MET A 9 9.11 -1.21 -20.20
CA MET A 9 8.45 -0.59 -19.07
C MET A 9 9.10 -1.22 -17.85
N GLN A 10 10.07 -0.51 -17.26
CA GLN A 10 10.55 -0.82 -15.92
C GLN A 10 9.28 -0.93 -15.09
N PRO A 11 9.03 -2.03 -14.36
CA PRO A 11 7.86 -2.09 -13.50
C PRO A 11 7.92 -0.87 -12.61
N ALA A 12 6.99 0.06 -12.80
CA ALA A 12 6.97 1.29 -12.04
C ALA A 12 6.89 0.87 -10.58
N SER A 13 7.94 1.14 -9.83
CA SER A 13 7.95 0.93 -8.38
C SER A 13 6.67 1.55 -7.84
N LEU A 14 5.89 0.82 -7.05
CA LEU A 14 4.62 1.33 -6.50
C LEU A 14 4.78 2.72 -5.89
N VAL A 15 5.91 2.96 -5.21
CA VAL A 15 6.27 4.29 -4.68
C VAL A 15 6.20 5.38 -5.74
N ASN A 16 6.74 5.13 -6.94
CA ASN A 16 6.75 6.09 -8.04
C ASN A 16 5.33 6.33 -8.57
N THR A 17 4.53 5.28 -8.69
CA THR A 17 3.12 5.39 -9.11
C THR A 17 2.31 6.20 -8.08
N LEU A 18 2.53 5.98 -6.78
CA LEU A 18 1.83 6.71 -5.72
C LEU A 18 2.24 8.18 -5.68
N GLN A 19 3.54 8.47 -5.81
CA GLN A 19 4.03 9.86 -5.88
C GLN A 19 3.46 10.62 -7.08
N GLN A 20 3.24 9.96 -8.22
CA GLN A 20 2.54 10.55 -9.38
C GLN A 20 1.06 10.85 -9.13
N ASN A 21 0.48 10.31 -8.05
CA ASN A 21 -0.87 10.59 -7.58
C ASN A 21 -0.86 11.49 -6.34
N ASP A 22 0.16 12.35 -6.21
CA ASP A 22 0.34 13.32 -5.11
C ASP A 22 0.45 12.69 -3.70
N VAL A 23 0.83 11.41 -3.62
CA VAL A 23 1.12 10.76 -2.34
C VAL A 23 2.54 11.09 -1.89
N SER A 24 2.70 11.59 -0.67
CA SER A 24 4.04 11.87 -0.11
C SER A 24 4.91 10.60 -0.04
N GLU A 25 6.22 10.76 -0.14
CA GLU A 25 7.18 9.64 -0.05
C GLU A 25 7.00 8.82 1.23
N ARG A 26 6.83 9.50 2.37
CA ARG A 26 6.54 8.88 3.67
C ARG A 26 5.32 7.97 3.63
N MET A 27 4.26 8.39 2.95
CA MET A 27 3.05 7.58 2.79
C MET A 27 3.29 6.42 1.82
N ALA A 28 3.99 6.68 0.72
CA ALA A 28 4.33 5.66 -0.28
C ALA A 28 5.17 4.51 0.32
N GLU A 29 6.09 4.81 1.23
CA GLU A 29 6.84 3.80 1.99
C GLU A 29 5.91 2.98 2.91
N THR A 30 4.98 3.63 3.59
CA THR A 30 4.02 2.97 4.48
C THR A 30 3.11 2.02 3.70
N TYR A 31 2.61 2.43 2.53
CA TYR A 31 1.86 1.55 1.63
C TYR A 31 2.69 0.35 1.17
N SER A 32 3.97 0.57 0.85
CA SER A 32 4.87 -0.49 0.39
C SER A 32 5.14 -1.52 1.49
N GLU A 33 5.36 -1.06 2.73
CA GLU A 33 5.50 -1.94 3.89
C GLU A 33 4.20 -2.69 4.20
N ALA A 34 3.04 -2.03 4.09
CA ALA A 34 1.75 -2.68 4.28
C ALA A 34 1.52 -3.82 3.28
N LEU A 35 1.91 -3.64 2.01
CA LEU A 35 1.86 -4.72 1.01
C LEU A 35 2.82 -5.86 1.34
N ARG A 36 4.07 -5.55 1.73
CA ARG A 36 5.05 -6.56 2.14
C ARG A 36 4.55 -7.42 3.30
N ARG A 37 3.75 -6.81 4.19
CA ARG A 37 3.08 -7.47 5.33
C ARG A 37 1.73 -8.13 4.99
N GLY A 38 1.36 -8.20 3.71
CA GLY A 38 0.18 -8.95 3.26
C GLY A 38 -1.13 -8.15 3.24
N SER A 39 -1.05 -6.81 3.23
CA SER A 39 -2.21 -5.95 2.92
C SER A 39 -2.49 -5.94 1.42
N THR A 40 -3.63 -5.38 1.04
CA THR A 40 -4.00 -5.11 -0.36
C THR A 40 -4.19 -3.62 -0.54
N LEU A 41 -3.73 -3.08 -1.67
CA LEU A 41 -3.90 -1.68 -2.04
C LEU A 41 -4.94 -1.58 -3.16
N LEU A 42 -5.95 -0.75 -2.95
CA LEU A 42 -6.99 -0.45 -3.94
C LEU A 42 -6.77 0.97 -4.48
N LEU A 43 -6.64 1.11 -5.80
CA LEU A 43 -6.70 2.40 -6.49
C LEU A 43 -8.05 2.50 -7.17
N ILE A 44 -8.87 3.47 -6.78
CA ILE A 44 -10.22 3.64 -7.30
C ILE A 44 -10.29 4.90 -8.13
N ARG A 45 -10.81 4.77 -9.36
CA ARG A 45 -11.17 5.90 -10.22
C ARG A 45 -12.69 5.99 -10.26
N CYS A 46 -13.24 7.10 -9.78
CA CYS A 46 -14.67 7.37 -9.76
C CYS A 46 -14.95 8.83 -10.15
N ALA A 47 -16.22 9.16 -10.41
CA ALA A 47 -16.62 10.54 -10.64
C ALA A 47 -16.47 11.34 -9.33
N LYS A 48 -16.22 12.66 -9.43
CA LYS A 48 -16.04 13.53 -8.24
C LYS A 48 -17.25 13.48 -7.29
N ALA A 49 -18.45 13.31 -7.82
CA ALA A 49 -19.68 13.21 -7.04
C ALA A 49 -19.79 11.89 -6.23
N GLU A 50 -19.02 10.85 -6.60
CA GLU A 50 -19.07 9.52 -6.00
C GLU A 50 -18.01 9.33 -4.91
N ILE A 51 -17.04 10.25 -4.77
CA ILE A 51 -15.92 10.12 -3.83
C ILE A 51 -16.40 9.82 -2.41
N ALA A 52 -17.35 10.61 -1.89
CA ALA A 52 -17.87 10.44 -0.53
C ALA A 52 -18.57 9.08 -0.34
N GLN A 53 -19.25 8.58 -1.37
CA GLN A 53 -19.89 7.27 -1.33
C GLN A 53 -18.85 6.14 -1.30
N VAL A 54 -17.80 6.25 -2.12
CA VAL A 54 -16.69 5.29 -2.16
C VAL A 54 -15.96 5.27 -0.81
N GLU A 55 -15.64 6.43 -0.24
CA GLU A 55 -14.98 6.54 1.06
C GLU A 55 -15.83 5.90 2.17
N ALA A 56 -17.13 6.19 2.21
CA ALA A 56 -18.05 5.60 3.19
C ALA A 56 -18.10 4.07 3.09
N LEU A 57 -18.16 3.53 1.86
CA LEU A 57 -18.13 2.09 1.63
C LEU A 57 -16.82 1.48 2.09
N LEU A 58 -15.67 2.06 1.71
CA LEU A 58 -14.37 1.55 2.15
C LEU A 58 -14.26 1.54 3.67
N ASP A 59 -14.72 2.59 4.34
CA ASP A 59 -14.71 2.68 5.80
C ASP A 59 -15.63 1.65 6.46
N GLU A 60 -16.83 1.40 5.91
CA GLU A 60 -17.75 0.34 6.38
C GLU A 60 -17.10 -1.04 6.32
N TRP A 61 -16.32 -1.31 5.27
CA TRP A 61 -15.61 -2.59 5.07
C TRP A 61 -14.27 -2.67 5.81
N GLY A 62 -13.95 -1.69 6.65
CA GLY A 62 -12.75 -1.70 7.48
C GLY A 62 -11.48 -1.34 6.71
N SER A 63 -11.55 -0.28 5.89
CA SER A 63 -10.36 0.30 5.26
C SER A 63 -9.27 0.56 6.30
N VAL A 64 -8.03 0.24 5.94
CA VAL A 64 -6.88 0.50 6.80
C VAL A 64 -6.60 2.00 6.77
N LYS A 65 -6.70 2.67 7.93
CA LYS A 65 -6.21 4.04 8.10
C LYS A 65 -4.68 4.03 8.07
N ILE A 66 -4.09 4.55 7.00
CA ILE A 66 -2.67 4.37 6.70
C ILE A 66 -1.76 5.09 7.72
N ASP A 67 -2.18 6.24 8.25
CA ASP A 67 -1.44 6.97 9.27
C ASP A 67 -1.36 6.19 10.59
N GLU A 68 -2.50 5.67 11.06
CA GLU A 68 -2.55 4.80 12.25
C GLU A 68 -1.69 3.55 12.06
N ARG A 69 -1.71 2.99 10.85
CA ARG A 69 -0.85 1.83 10.52
C ARG A 69 0.62 2.18 10.60
N ARG A 70 1.01 3.37 10.12
CA ARG A 70 2.39 3.84 10.21
C ARG A 70 2.82 3.97 11.66
N ASP A 71 1.99 4.55 12.51
CA ASP A 71 2.31 4.75 13.91
C ASP A 71 2.49 3.41 14.64
N ALA A 72 1.68 2.41 14.32
CA ALA A 72 1.86 1.05 14.80
C ALA A 72 3.20 0.44 14.37
N TYR A 73 3.59 0.58 13.10
CA TYR A 73 4.90 0.09 12.63
C TYR A 73 6.07 0.79 13.32
N VAL A 74 5.99 2.12 13.49
CA VAL A 74 7.05 2.89 14.16
C VAL A 74 7.17 2.50 15.63
N ALA A 75 6.05 2.26 16.32
CA ALA A 75 6.06 1.74 17.69
C ALA A 75 6.72 0.35 17.80
N GLU A 76 6.70 -0.44 16.72
CA GLU A 76 7.38 -1.74 16.59
C GLU A 76 8.84 -1.63 16.13
N GLY A 77 9.36 -0.41 15.94
CA GLY A 77 10.76 -0.16 15.54
C GLY A 77 10.99 -0.09 14.04
N TRP A 78 9.93 -0.04 13.22
CA TRP A 78 10.07 0.24 11.78
C TRP A 78 10.47 1.71 11.54
N ILE A 79 11.37 1.94 10.58
CA ILE A 79 11.89 3.27 10.25
C ILE A 79 11.44 3.71 8.86
N THR A 80 11.69 2.87 7.86
CA THR A 80 11.39 3.10 6.44
C THR A 80 11.23 1.77 5.73
N PHE A 81 10.66 1.80 4.53
CA PHE A 81 10.50 0.60 3.71
C PHE A 81 11.84 0.13 3.14
N ASP A 82 12.25 -1.08 3.54
CA ASP A 82 13.44 -1.74 2.99
C ASP A 82 13.04 -2.69 1.85
N ARG A 83 13.39 -2.29 0.63
CA ARG A 83 13.13 -3.06 -0.61
C ARG A 83 13.90 -4.37 -0.69
N THR A 84 14.94 -4.55 0.12
CA THR A 84 15.77 -5.76 0.14
C THR A 84 15.21 -6.84 1.07
N MET A 85 14.29 -6.47 1.98
CA MET A 85 13.62 -7.44 2.83
C MET A 85 12.66 -8.31 2.01
N PRO A 86 12.62 -9.62 2.27
CA PRO A 86 11.67 -10.50 1.62
C PRO A 86 10.22 -10.15 2.03
N ALA A 87 9.28 -10.53 1.17
CA ALA A 87 7.87 -10.61 1.54
C ALA A 87 7.71 -11.56 2.73
N LEU A 88 6.76 -11.25 3.61
CA LEU A 88 6.43 -12.16 4.70
C LEU A 88 5.84 -13.47 4.14
N THR A 89 6.15 -14.58 4.81
CA THR A 89 5.50 -15.86 4.55
C THR A 89 4.01 -15.78 4.91
N PHE A 90 3.21 -16.72 4.40
CA PHE A 90 1.79 -16.78 4.72
C PHE A 90 1.53 -16.86 6.25
N GLU A 91 2.32 -17.66 6.97
CA GLU A 91 2.16 -17.80 8.43
C GLU A 91 2.46 -16.48 9.17
N GLU A 92 3.49 -15.76 8.74
CA GLU A 92 3.86 -14.45 9.30
C GLU A 92 2.79 -13.39 8.99
N ILE A 93 2.21 -13.40 7.78
CA ILE A 93 1.09 -12.53 7.41
C ILE A 93 -0.13 -12.83 8.29
N GLU A 94 -0.49 -14.10 8.46
CA GLU A 94 -1.62 -14.50 9.30
C GLU A 94 -1.40 -14.12 10.78
N ARG A 95 -0.15 -14.20 11.24
CA ARG A 95 0.23 -13.73 12.58
C ARG A 95 0.08 -12.22 12.70
N ASP A 96 0.56 -11.43 11.74
CA ASP A 96 0.39 -9.98 11.72
C ASP A 96 -1.09 -9.61 11.70
N ARG A 97 -1.91 -10.24 10.85
CA ARG A 97 -3.37 -10.04 10.80
C ARG A 97 -4.04 -10.26 12.16
N ARG A 98 -3.67 -11.31 12.90
CA ARG A 98 -4.19 -11.54 14.26
C ARG A 98 -3.79 -10.42 15.22
N THR A 99 -2.51 -10.03 15.22
CA THR A 99 -2.01 -8.93 16.06
C THR A 99 -2.72 -7.60 15.77
N ARG A 100 -3.08 -7.36 14.50
CA ARG A 100 -3.78 -6.15 14.04
C ARG A 100 -5.30 -6.21 14.23
N GLY A 101 -5.86 -7.33 14.69
CA GLY A 101 -7.31 -7.54 14.80
C GLY A 101 -8.03 -7.65 13.44
N LEU A 102 -7.33 -8.03 12.37
CA LEU A 102 -7.84 -8.16 11.01
C LEU A 102 -8.35 -9.56 10.65
N VAL A 103 -8.25 -10.53 11.57
CA VAL A 103 -8.87 -11.85 11.38
C VAL A 103 -10.33 -11.73 11.79
N ARG A 104 -11.21 -11.89 10.81
CA ARG A 104 -12.67 -11.88 10.98
C ARG A 104 -13.21 -13.31 11.00
#